data_AF-A0AA36GH44-F1
#
_entry.id   AF-A0AA36GH44-F1
#
_cell.length_a   1.000
_cell.length_b   1.000
_cell.length_c   1.000
_cell.angle_alpha   90.00
_cell.angle_beta   90.00
_cell.angle_gamma   90.00
#
_symmetry.space_group_name_H-M   'P 1'
#
loop_
_entity.id
_entity.type
_entity.pdbx_description
1 polymer ?
#
loop_
_entity_poly.entity_id
_entity_poly.type
_entity_poly.pdbx_seq_one_letter_code
_entity_poly.pdbx_strand_id
1 'polypeptide(L)'
;MSAHDTPTPRSAASTELERLLSIMARLRDPQGGCPWDLEQNFATIAPYTIEEAYEVADAIDRGDLDDLCDELGDLLLQVVFHARMAEEQGAFAFADVARAISDKMQRRHPHVFADVSVDDADGVMRNWEAIKRAERAAKGEQDTSALAGISRGLPEWQRAVKLQSRAAKVGFDWPGPLPVLDKAAEELQELREEFERGDLAGNKVRLQEELGDLLFVCANLARHAEIDLGAALRGANHNDGPGCAGRLVAARQGGGKGVKTLALFLLTALAEIVGCYLPWLWLRKGGSIWLLLPAAASLALFAWLLTLHPTASGRVYAAYGGVYIGTALFWLWLVDGIRPSRWDLIGAALCLAGMAVIMFGPRTPSV
;
A
#
# COMPACT_ATOMS: atom_id res chain seq x y z
N MET A 1 43.51 -45.42 15.75
CA MET A 1 42.68 -44.21 15.68
C MET A 1 42.22 -44.07 14.24
N SER A 2 41.00 -44.53 13.95
CA SER A 2 40.43 -44.50 12.59
C SER A 2 40.17 -43.07 12.15
N ALA A 3 40.43 -42.83 10.87
CA ALA A 3 40.07 -41.61 10.17
C ALA A 3 38.57 -41.36 10.28
N HIS A 4 38.24 -40.10 10.54
CA HIS A 4 36.93 -39.54 10.77
C HIS A 4 35.89 -39.94 9.70
N ASP A 5 34.83 -40.62 10.15
CA ASP A 5 33.50 -40.59 9.53
C ASP A 5 33.01 -39.14 9.57
N THR A 6 33.19 -38.40 8.48
CA THR A 6 32.48 -37.13 8.32
C THR A 6 31.15 -37.47 7.65
N PRO A 7 30.01 -37.34 8.34
CA PRO A 7 28.73 -37.70 7.76
C PRO A 7 28.50 -36.91 6.47
N THR A 8 28.09 -37.59 5.40
CA THR A 8 27.67 -36.91 4.18
C THR A 8 26.56 -35.90 4.47
N PRO A 9 26.42 -34.80 3.69
CA PRO A 9 25.37 -33.79 3.92
C PRO A 9 23.96 -34.40 4.00
N ARG A 10 23.71 -35.47 3.22
CA ARG A 10 22.43 -36.19 3.24
C ARG A 10 22.19 -36.95 4.55
N SER A 11 23.21 -37.60 5.11
CA SER A 11 23.08 -38.27 6.42
C SER A 11 22.90 -37.28 7.57
N ALA A 12 23.54 -36.10 7.49
CA ALA A 12 23.37 -35.05 8.50
C ALA A 12 21.94 -34.47 8.49
N ALA A 13 21.36 -34.22 7.32
CA ALA A 13 19.99 -33.71 7.21
C ALA A 13 18.94 -34.67 7.80
N SER A 14 19.08 -35.97 7.56
CA SER A 14 18.19 -36.99 8.16
C SER A 14 18.28 -36.97 9.69
N THR A 15 19.48 -36.88 10.25
CA THR A 15 19.69 -36.81 11.70
C THR A 15 19.03 -35.58 12.33
N GLU A 16 19.19 -34.40 11.73
CA GLU A 16 18.56 -33.18 12.26
C GLU A 16 17.03 -33.20 12.15
N LEU A 17 16.50 -33.80 11.08
CA LEU A 17 15.06 -33.98 10.94
C LEU A 17 14.49 -34.96 11.96
N GLU A 18 15.18 -36.09 12.20
CA GLU A 18 14.83 -37.02 13.28
C GLU A 18 14.87 -36.32 14.65
N ARG A 19 15.88 -35.47 14.88
CA ARG A 19 15.98 -34.65 16.10
C ARG A 19 14.77 -33.72 16.23
N LEU A 20 14.39 -32.99 15.19
CA LEU A 20 13.22 -32.11 15.20
C LEU A 20 11.92 -32.86 15.51
N LEU A 21 11.69 -34.01 14.85
CA LEU A 21 10.54 -34.87 15.12
C LEU A 21 10.51 -35.34 16.57
N SER A 22 11.66 -35.72 17.13
CA SER A 22 11.78 -36.15 18.53
C SER A 22 11.48 -35.01 19.52
N ILE A 23 11.91 -33.79 19.21
CA ILE A 23 11.62 -32.60 20.02
C ILE A 23 10.10 -32.35 20.02
N MET A 24 9.46 -32.35 18.85
CA MET A 24 8.02 -32.13 18.76
C MET A 24 7.22 -33.22 19.51
N ALA A 25 7.62 -34.48 19.38
CA ALA A 25 6.99 -35.57 20.12
C ALA A 25 7.09 -35.39 21.65
N ARG A 26 8.23 -34.87 22.14
CA ARG A 26 8.43 -34.55 23.56
C ARG A 26 7.64 -33.32 24.01
N LEU A 27 7.58 -32.27 23.19
CA LEU A 27 6.80 -31.06 23.48
C LEU A 27 5.31 -31.38 23.60
N ARG A 28 4.81 -32.32 22.80
CA ARG A 28 3.41 -32.77 22.81
C ARG A 28 3.18 -34.08 23.57
N ASP A 29 4.08 -34.46 24.48
CA ASP A 29 3.87 -35.64 25.33
C ASP A 29 2.78 -35.35 26.39
N PRO A 30 1.68 -36.13 26.46
CA PRO A 30 0.67 -35.95 27.50
C PRO A 30 1.20 -36.11 28.94
N GLN A 31 2.35 -36.76 29.13
CA GLN A 31 2.97 -37.05 30.43
C GLN A 31 4.11 -36.08 30.80
N GLY A 32 3.97 -34.79 30.46
CA GLY A 32 4.94 -33.76 30.86
C GLY A 32 5.52 -32.93 29.72
N GLY A 33 4.85 -32.93 28.57
CA GLY A 33 5.09 -31.97 27.50
C GLY A 33 4.74 -30.54 27.90
N CYS A 34 4.95 -29.62 26.97
CA CYS A 34 4.63 -28.21 27.13
C CYS A 34 3.09 -28.03 27.12
N PRO A 35 2.51 -27.37 28.14
CA PRO A 35 1.07 -27.13 28.19
C PRO A 35 0.52 -26.38 26.98
N TRP A 36 1.26 -25.36 26.52
CA TRP A 36 0.83 -24.58 25.35
C TRP A 36 0.79 -25.42 24.09
N ASP A 37 1.84 -26.23 23.84
CA ASP A 37 1.88 -27.10 22.67
C ASP A 37 0.73 -28.11 22.71
N LEU A 38 0.49 -28.77 23.84
CA LEU A 38 -0.60 -29.73 24.02
C LEU A 38 -2.00 -29.14 23.76
N GLU A 39 -2.23 -27.87 24.08
CA GLU A 39 -3.52 -27.19 23.84
C GLU A 39 -3.79 -26.89 22.35
N GLN A 40 -2.75 -26.90 21.50
CA GLN A 40 -2.90 -26.56 20.09
C GLN A 40 -3.61 -27.65 19.28
N ASN A 41 -4.33 -27.22 18.25
CA ASN A 41 -4.98 -28.06 17.26
C ASN A 41 -4.73 -27.53 15.84
N PHE A 42 -5.22 -28.25 14.81
CA PHE A 42 -5.03 -27.86 13.42
C PHE A 42 -5.48 -26.43 13.10
N ALA A 43 -6.58 -25.96 13.70
CA ALA A 43 -7.12 -24.64 13.43
C ALA A 43 -6.32 -23.53 14.12
N THR A 44 -5.73 -23.79 15.29
CA THR A 44 -4.93 -22.79 16.00
C THR A 44 -3.53 -22.64 15.40
N ILE A 45 -2.98 -23.70 14.79
CA ILE A 45 -1.65 -23.67 14.14
C ILE A 45 -1.72 -23.13 12.70
N ALA A 46 -2.85 -23.26 12.01
CA ALA A 46 -2.98 -22.85 10.61
C ALA A 46 -2.61 -21.36 10.33
N PRO A 47 -2.96 -20.38 11.18
CA PRO A 47 -2.53 -18.99 10.99
C PRO A 47 -1.01 -18.82 11.00
N TYR A 48 -0.31 -19.46 11.95
CA TYR A 48 1.15 -19.42 12.02
C TYR A 48 1.80 -19.99 10.76
N THR A 49 1.24 -21.05 10.17
CA THR A 49 1.73 -21.58 8.88
C THR A 49 1.67 -20.56 7.75
N ILE A 50 0.68 -19.66 7.77
CA ILE A 50 0.55 -18.60 6.78
C ILE A 50 1.56 -17.48 7.08
N GLU A 51 1.73 -17.13 8.35
CA GLU A 51 2.69 -16.12 8.82
C GLU A 51 4.12 -16.50 8.42
N GLU A 52 4.61 -17.70 8.76
CA GLU A 52 5.99 -18.11 8.40
C GLU A 52 6.21 -18.15 6.88
N ALA A 53 5.17 -18.49 6.11
CA ALA A 53 5.26 -18.46 4.65
C ALA A 53 5.44 -17.03 4.10
N TYR A 54 4.94 -16.01 4.80
CA TYR A 54 5.18 -14.60 4.46
C TYR A 54 6.54 -14.11 4.95
N GLU A 55 7.02 -14.55 6.10
CA GLU A 55 8.37 -14.21 6.58
C GLU A 55 9.45 -14.80 5.68
N VAL A 56 9.29 -16.05 5.21
CA VAL A 56 10.14 -16.62 4.15
C VAL A 56 10.15 -15.74 2.90
N ALA A 57 9.00 -15.20 2.49
CA ALA A 57 8.92 -14.33 1.33
C ALA A 57 9.63 -12.97 1.58
N ASP A 58 9.51 -12.42 2.78
CA ASP A 58 10.19 -11.19 3.19
C ASP A 58 11.72 -11.35 3.22
N ALA A 59 12.22 -12.44 3.80
CA ALA A 59 13.66 -12.75 3.83
C ALA A 59 14.25 -12.88 2.41
N ILE A 60 13.51 -13.49 1.48
CA ILE A 60 13.88 -13.54 0.05
C ILE A 60 13.91 -12.13 -0.55
N ASP A 61 12.87 -11.32 -0.30
CA ASP A 61 12.76 -9.96 -0.83
C ASP A 61 13.92 -9.07 -0.32
N ARG A 62 14.39 -9.27 0.91
CA ARG A 62 15.56 -8.60 1.50
C ARG A 62 16.90 -9.16 1.03
N GLY A 63 16.93 -10.35 0.43
CA GLY A 63 18.15 -11.06 0.08
C GLY A 63 18.95 -11.52 1.32
N ASP A 64 18.28 -11.73 2.45
CA ASP A 64 18.88 -12.13 3.71
C ASP A 64 18.88 -13.66 3.83
N LEU A 65 20.03 -14.27 3.58
CA LEU A 65 20.15 -15.73 3.55
C LEU A 65 20.17 -16.37 4.95
N ASP A 66 20.63 -15.63 5.95
CA ASP A 66 20.69 -16.14 7.33
C ASP A 66 19.26 -16.23 7.87
N ASP A 67 18.51 -15.14 7.71
CA ASP A 67 17.11 -15.06 8.11
C ASP A 67 16.23 -16.03 7.30
N LEU A 68 16.49 -16.17 6.00
CA LEU A 68 15.81 -17.18 5.17
C LEU A 68 15.99 -18.61 5.70
N CYS A 69 17.16 -18.94 6.27
CA CYS A 69 17.40 -20.25 6.86
C CYS A 69 16.53 -20.47 8.10
N ASP A 70 16.40 -19.44 8.94
CA ASP A 70 15.60 -19.49 10.17
C ASP A 70 14.10 -19.60 9.84
N GLU A 71 13.60 -18.76 8.92
CA GLU A 71 12.18 -18.76 8.51
C GLU A 71 11.75 -20.05 7.79
N LEU A 72 12.65 -20.66 6.99
CA LEU A 72 12.41 -21.99 6.42
C LEU A 72 12.36 -23.08 7.50
N GLY A 73 13.12 -22.91 8.58
CA GLY A 73 13.07 -23.75 9.78
C GLY A 73 11.72 -23.66 10.49
N ASP A 74 11.21 -22.45 10.69
CA ASP A 74 9.91 -22.21 11.33
C ASP A 74 8.76 -22.72 10.45
N LEU A 75 8.82 -22.52 9.13
CA LEU A 75 7.85 -23.12 8.22
C LEU A 75 7.89 -24.67 8.26
N LEU A 76 9.09 -25.27 8.37
CA LEU A 76 9.24 -26.72 8.55
C LEU A 76 8.67 -27.20 9.89
N LEU A 77 8.84 -26.42 10.96
CA LEU A 77 8.27 -26.69 12.28
C LEU A 77 6.74 -26.81 12.18
N GLN A 78 6.07 -25.93 11.43
CA GLN A 78 4.61 -26.00 11.26
C GLN A 78 4.16 -27.31 10.60
N VAL A 79 4.90 -27.80 9.59
CA VAL A 79 4.63 -29.10 8.94
C VAL A 79 4.81 -30.26 9.92
N VAL A 80 5.88 -30.23 10.73
CA VAL A 80 6.15 -31.23 11.76
C VAL A 80 5.07 -31.22 12.84
N PHE A 81 4.61 -30.05 13.27
CA PHE A 81 3.56 -29.88 14.26
C PHE A 81 2.24 -30.50 13.79
N HIS A 82 1.79 -30.18 12.58
CA HIS A 82 0.59 -30.77 11.98
C HIS A 82 0.71 -32.28 11.79
N ALA A 83 1.86 -32.77 11.33
CA ALA A 83 2.10 -34.20 11.19
C ALA A 83 2.04 -34.93 12.54
N ARG A 84 2.55 -34.30 13.61
CA ARG A 84 2.48 -34.88 14.96
C ARG A 84 1.04 -34.95 15.47
N MET A 85 0.24 -33.88 15.31
CA MET A 85 -1.18 -33.89 15.68
C MET A 85 -1.99 -34.93 14.89
N ALA A 86 -1.65 -35.16 13.62
CA ALA A 86 -2.27 -36.19 12.79
C ALA A 86 -1.88 -37.60 13.24
N GLU A 87 -0.63 -37.80 13.65
CA GLU A 87 -0.13 -39.07 14.19
C GLU A 87 -0.81 -39.41 15.52
N GLU A 88 -0.98 -38.42 16.41
CA GLU A 88 -1.74 -38.56 17.67
C GLU A 88 -3.18 -39.04 17.45
N GLN A 89 -3.78 -38.72 16.31
CA GLN A 89 -5.11 -39.14 15.90
C GLN A 89 -5.12 -40.45 15.08
N GLY A 90 -3.96 -41.06 14.84
CA GLY A 90 -3.82 -42.26 14.01
C GLY A 90 -4.16 -42.05 12.53
N ALA A 91 -4.13 -40.80 12.04
CA ALA A 91 -4.51 -40.45 10.67
C ALA A 91 -3.35 -40.64 9.68
N PHE A 92 -2.21 -40.00 9.95
CA PHE A 92 -0.97 -40.12 9.17
C PHE A 92 0.21 -39.56 9.98
N ALA A 93 1.44 -39.92 9.62
CA ALA A 93 2.66 -39.39 10.23
C ALA A 93 3.48 -38.56 9.23
N PHE A 94 4.55 -37.92 9.72
CA PHE A 94 5.44 -37.10 8.88
C PHE A 94 6.01 -37.89 7.68
N ALA A 95 6.33 -39.16 7.87
CA ALA A 95 6.82 -40.03 6.79
C ALA A 95 5.82 -40.17 5.64
N ASP A 96 4.51 -40.16 5.94
CA ASP A 96 3.46 -40.22 4.92
C ASP A 96 3.35 -38.91 4.14
N VAL A 97 3.53 -37.76 4.81
CA VAL A 97 3.60 -36.43 4.17
C VAL A 97 4.79 -36.39 3.20
N ALA A 98 5.98 -36.78 3.66
CA ALA A 98 7.20 -36.81 2.87
C ALA A 98 7.09 -37.77 1.67
N ARG A 99 6.50 -38.96 1.88
CA ARG A 99 6.23 -39.92 0.80
C ARG A 99 5.25 -39.35 -0.22
N ALA A 100 4.14 -38.77 0.24
CA ALA A 100 3.10 -38.23 -0.64
C ALA A 100 3.62 -37.10 -1.55
N ILE A 101 4.49 -36.23 -1.06
CA ILE A 101 5.12 -35.20 -1.91
C ILE A 101 6.19 -35.79 -2.82
N SER A 102 7.00 -36.74 -2.34
CA SER A 102 8.05 -37.40 -3.13
C SER A 102 7.47 -38.16 -4.33
N ASP A 103 6.47 -39.01 -4.10
CA ASP A 103 5.79 -39.77 -5.15
C ASP A 103 5.11 -38.85 -6.16
N LYS A 104 4.52 -37.74 -5.67
CA LYS A 104 3.89 -36.72 -6.52
C LYS A 104 4.93 -36.01 -7.39
N MET A 105 6.09 -35.66 -6.83
CA MET A 105 7.16 -34.99 -7.58
C MET A 105 7.75 -35.92 -8.64
N GLN A 106 8.00 -37.19 -8.32
CA GLN A 106 8.46 -38.18 -9.30
C GLN A 106 7.46 -38.36 -10.45
N ARG A 107 6.18 -38.56 -10.11
CA ARG A 107 5.10 -38.71 -11.12
C ARG A 107 4.93 -37.47 -12.01
N ARG A 108 5.11 -36.26 -11.46
CA ARG A 108 4.96 -35.00 -12.20
C ARG A 108 6.20 -34.57 -12.99
N HIS A 109 7.33 -35.24 -12.81
CA HIS A 109 8.57 -35.00 -13.56
C HIS A 109 9.02 -36.26 -14.29
N PRO A 110 8.18 -36.84 -15.17
CA PRO A 110 8.57 -38.03 -15.92
C PRO A 110 9.72 -37.73 -16.89
N HIS A 111 10.06 -36.47 -17.13
CA HIS A 111 11.21 -36.06 -17.92
C HIS A 111 12.54 -36.09 -17.16
N VAL A 112 12.49 -36.17 -15.83
CA VAL A 112 13.67 -36.36 -14.99
C VAL A 112 13.78 -37.81 -14.53
N PHE A 113 12.65 -38.45 -14.21
CA PHE A 113 12.60 -39.76 -13.56
C PHE A 113 12.09 -40.91 -14.44
N ALA A 114 11.75 -40.65 -15.71
CA ALA A 114 11.30 -41.64 -16.67
C ALA A 114 11.75 -41.26 -18.10
N ASP A 115 11.27 -41.99 -19.11
CA ASP A 115 11.64 -41.81 -20.52
C ASP A 115 10.68 -40.84 -21.26
N VAL A 116 10.51 -39.62 -20.76
CA VAL A 116 9.76 -38.56 -21.47
C VAL A 116 10.70 -37.41 -21.82
N SER A 117 10.95 -37.17 -23.10
CA SER A 117 11.71 -36.00 -23.53
C SER A 117 10.81 -34.77 -23.62
N VAL A 118 11.32 -33.62 -23.16
CA VAL A 118 10.72 -32.30 -23.35
C VAL A 118 11.82 -31.33 -23.72
N ASP A 119 11.55 -30.49 -24.72
CA ASP A 119 12.58 -29.70 -25.38
C ASP A 119 12.89 -28.37 -24.67
N ASP A 120 11.94 -27.85 -23.88
CA ASP A 120 12.03 -26.56 -23.21
C ASP A 120 11.16 -26.48 -21.93
N ALA A 121 11.32 -25.38 -21.18
CA ALA A 121 10.57 -25.11 -19.96
C ALA A 121 9.04 -25.05 -20.21
N ASP A 122 8.64 -24.52 -21.37
CA ASP A 122 7.23 -24.49 -21.76
C ASP A 122 6.66 -25.89 -21.98
N GLY A 123 7.45 -26.80 -22.56
CA GLY A 123 7.16 -28.21 -22.70
C GLY A 123 6.98 -28.90 -21.35
N VAL A 124 7.87 -28.62 -20.39
CA VAL A 124 7.73 -29.10 -19.00
C VAL A 124 6.42 -28.62 -18.39
N MET A 125 6.08 -27.33 -18.53
CA MET A 125 4.84 -26.75 -18.01
C MET A 125 3.58 -27.37 -18.63
N ARG A 126 3.57 -27.60 -19.95
CA ARG A 126 2.46 -28.29 -20.65
C ARG A 126 2.26 -29.71 -20.12
N ASN A 127 3.33 -30.47 -19.97
CA ASN A 127 3.29 -31.84 -19.45
C ASN A 127 2.79 -31.88 -18.00
N TRP A 128 3.28 -30.96 -17.17
CA TRP A 128 2.88 -30.84 -15.77
C TRP A 128 1.38 -30.55 -15.61
N GLU A 129 0.82 -29.64 -16.41
CA GLU A 129 -0.61 -29.34 -16.43
C GLU A 129 -1.46 -30.53 -16.92
N ALA A 130 -0.98 -31.29 -17.91
CA ALA A 130 -1.64 -32.51 -18.36
C ALA A 130 -1.74 -33.56 -17.24
N ILE A 131 -0.63 -33.81 -16.54
CA ILE A 131 -0.58 -34.75 -15.41
C ILE A 131 -1.52 -34.29 -14.29
N LYS A 132 -1.52 -33.00 -13.95
CA LYS A 132 -2.45 -32.44 -12.95
C LYS A 132 -3.92 -32.61 -13.31
N ARG A 133 -4.29 -32.53 -14.60
CA ARG A 133 -5.67 -32.76 -15.05
C ARG A 133 -6.04 -34.23 -14.90
N ALA A 134 -5.16 -35.15 -15.29
CA ALA A 134 -5.39 -36.59 -15.13
C ALA A 134 -5.54 -37.00 -13.65
N GLU A 135 -4.71 -36.45 -12.75
CA GLU A 135 -4.80 -36.71 -11.31
C GLU A 135 -6.15 -36.26 -10.70
N ARG A 136 -6.69 -35.11 -11.14
CA ARG A 136 -7.98 -34.61 -10.67
C ARG A 136 -9.14 -35.47 -11.16
N ALA A 137 -9.11 -35.85 -12.45
CA ALA A 137 -10.09 -36.77 -13.02
C ALA A 137 -10.09 -38.13 -12.29
N ALA A 138 -8.92 -38.66 -11.96
CA ALA A 138 -8.79 -39.92 -11.21
C ALA A 138 -9.31 -39.85 -9.77
N LYS A 139 -9.29 -38.67 -9.14
CA LYS A 139 -9.82 -38.45 -7.78
C LYS A 139 -11.33 -38.22 -7.73
N GLY A 140 -12.02 -38.26 -8.87
CA GLY A 140 -13.46 -38.06 -8.93
C GLY A 140 -13.90 -36.64 -8.59
N GLU A 141 -13.01 -35.63 -8.72
CA GLU A 141 -13.41 -34.23 -8.67
C GLU A 141 -14.34 -33.96 -9.86
N GLN A 142 -15.64 -33.86 -9.59
CA GLN A 142 -16.70 -33.65 -10.60
C GLN A 142 -16.74 -32.22 -11.17
N ASP A 143 -16.03 -31.29 -10.54
CA ASP A 143 -15.93 -29.92 -11.02
C ASP A 143 -14.96 -29.90 -12.22
N THR A 144 -15.54 -30.03 -13.40
CA THR A 144 -14.85 -29.95 -14.70
C THR A 144 -14.72 -28.51 -15.18
N SER A 145 -15.18 -27.52 -14.40
CA SER A 145 -15.08 -26.11 -14.78
C SER A 145 -13.61 -25.70 -14.91
N ALA A 146 -13.37 -24.71 -15.79
CA ALA A 146 -12.03 -24.11 -15.94
C ALA A 146 -11.46 -23.62 -14.59
N LEU A 147 -12.32 -23.30 -13.62
CA LEU A 147 -11.99 -22.71 -12.32
C LEU A 147 -11.77 -23.76 -11.19
N ALA A 148 -12.03 -25.05 -11.45
CA ALA A 148 -12.02 -26.11 -10.45
C ALA A 148 -10.64 -26.36 -9.77
N GLY A 149 -10.60 -26.42 -8.43
CA GLY A 149 -9.39 -26.72 -7.67
C GLY A 149 -8.50 -25.51 -7.35
N ILE A 150 -9.07 -24.30 -7.34
CA ILE A 150 -8.46 -23.16 -6.63
C ILE A 150 -8.87 -23.28 -5.16
N SER A 151 -7.89 -23.41 -4.27
CA SER A 151 -8.14 -23.57 -2.83
C SER A 151 -8.87 -22.35 -2.27
N ARG A 152 -9.91 -22.60 -1.46
CA ARG A 152 -10.63 -21.56 -0.71
C ARG A 152 -9.80 -20.97 0.43
N GLY A 153 -8.71 -21.62 0.84
CA GLY A 153 -7.80 -21.14 1.87
C GLY A 153 -6.73 -20.16 1.37
N LEU A 154 -6.75 -19.80 0.08
CA LEU A 154 -5.84 -18.78 -0.44
C LEU A 154 -6.36 -17.38 -0.05
N PRO A 155 -5.45 -16.43 0.21
CA PRO A 155 -5.82 -15.02 0.23
C PRO A 155 -6.61 -14.63 -1.03
N GLU A 156 -7.66 -13.83 -0.87
CA GLU A 156 -8.59 -13.53 -1.97
C GLU A 156 -7.90 -12.86 -3.18
N TRP A 157 -6.81 -12.11 -2.95
CA TRP A 157 -6.00 -11.54 -4.03
C TRP A 157 -5.26 -12.62 -4.86
N GLN A 158 -4.67 -13.64 -4.20
CA GLN A 158 -4.04 -14.76 -4.91
C GLN A 158 -5.08 -15.61 -5.64
N ARG A 159 -6.27 -15.74 -5.04
CA ARG A 159 -7.40 -16.43 -5.64
C ARG A 159 -7.88 -15.69 -6.89
N ALA A 160 -8.00 -14.36 -6.87
CA ALA A 160 -8.34 -13.54 -8.03
C ALA A 160 -7.33 -13.72 -9.17
N VAL A 161 -6.02 -13.61 -8.90
CA VAL A 161 -4.97 -13.83 -9.91
C VAL A 161 -5.03 -15.24 -10.50
N LYS A 162 -5.29 -16.27 -9.67
CA LYS A 162 -5.45 -17.65 -10.16
C LYS A 162 -6.72 -17.84 -10.99
N LEU A 163 -7.85 -17.25 -10.60
CA LEU A 163 -9.09 -17.31 -11.37
C LEU A 163 -8.88 -16.72 -12.77
N GLN A 164 -8.26 -15.54 -12.85
CA GLN A 164 -7.98 -14.85 -14.11
C GLN A 164 -6.96 -15.60 -14.97
N SER A 165 -5.86 -16.08 -14.38
CA SER A 165 -4.89 -16.94 -15.08
C SER A 165 -5.52 -18.20 -15.68
N ARG A 166 -6.59 -18.71 -15.08
CA ARG A 166 -7.33 -19.85 -15.63
C ARG A 166 -8.34 -19.48 -16.69
N ALA A 167 -9.03 -18.36 -16.53
CA ALA A 167 -9.90 -17.80 -17.56
C ALA A 167 -9.10 -17.52 -18.85
N ALA A 168 -7.88 -16.99 -18.71
CA ALA A 168 -6.98 -16.77 -19.83
C ALA A 168 -6.65 -18.03 -20.62
N LYS A 169 -6.47 -19.17 -19.94
CA LYS A 169 -6.17 -20.47 -20.58
C LYS A 169 -7.30 -21.00 -21.47
N VAL A 170 -8.54 -20.55 -21.26
CA VAL A 170 -9.69 -20.91 -22.12
C VAL A 170 -10.02 -19.82 -23.14
N GLY A 171 -9.13 -18.84 -23.32
CA GLY A 171 -9.26 -17.75 -24.29
C GLY A 171 -10.06 -16.55 -23.78
N PHE A 172 -10.43 -16.53 -22.49
CA PHE A 172 -11.06 -15.37 -21.86
C PHE A 172 -9.97 -14.51 -21.21
N ASP A 173 -9.25 -13.75 -22.04
CA ASP A 173 -8.21 -12.80 -21.60
C ASP A 173 -8.28 -11.47 -22.35
N TRP A 174 -7.69 -10.44 -21.76
CA TRP A 174 -7.51 -9.13 -22.37
C TRP A 174 -6.30 -9.13 -23.30
N PRO A 175 -6.28 -8.28 -24.35
CA PRO A 175 -5.18 -8.26 -25.31
C PRO A 175 -3.90 -7.58 -24.77
N GLY A 176 -3.93 -7.03 -23.55
CA GLY A 176 -2.77 -6.39 -22.92
C GLY A 176 -3.16 -5.60 -21.65
N PRO A 177 -2.19 -4.91 -21.03
CA PRO A 177 -2.41 -4.18 -19.77
C PRO A 177 -3.23 -2.88 -19.93
N LEU A 178 -3.18 -2.22 -21.10
CA LEU A 178 -3.87 -0.94 -21.31
C LEU A 178 -5.41 -1.06 -21.22
N PRO A 179 -6.07 -2.02 -21.89
CA PRO A 179 -7.51 -2.23 -21.71
C PRO A 179 -7.93 -2.55 -20.26
N VAL A 180 -7.03 -3.19 -19.50
CA VAL A 180 -7.29 -3.50 -18.09
C VAL A 180 -7.17 -2.24 -17.22
N LEU A 181 -6.28 -1.32 -17.57
CA LEU A 181 -6.22 0.01 -16.95
C LEU A 181 -7.49 0.83 -17.24
N ASP A 182 -7.99 0.77 -18.48
CA ASP A 182 -9.24 1.44 -18.84
C ASP A 182 -10.41 0.88 -17.99
N LYS A 183 -10.49 -0.45 -17.85
CA LYS A 183 -11.49 -1.08 -16.98
C LYS A 183 -11.29 -0.71 -15.51
N ALA A 184 -10.06 -0.60 -15.02
CA ALA A 184 -9.80 -0.16 -13.65
C ALA A 184 -10.29 1.28 -13.39
N ALA A 185 -10.17 2.16 -14.40
CA ALA A 185 -10.70 3.51 -14.33
C ALA A 185 -12.24 3.54 -14.32
N GLU A 186 -12.88 2.64 -15.07
CA GLU A 186 -14.33 2.42 -15.07
C GLU A 186 -14.82 1.96 -13.69
N GLU A 187 -14.24 0.90 -13.10
CA GLU A 187 -14.62 0.42 -11.75
C GLU A 187 -14.41 1.49 -10.67
N LEU A 188 -13.36 2.30 -10.80
CA LEU A 188 -13.13 3.43 -9.89
C LEU A 188 -14.21 4.51 -10.03
N GLN A 189 -14.73 4.71 -11.24
CA GLN A 189 -15.81 5.66 -11.50
C GLN A 189 -17.14 5.14 -10.96
N GLU A 190 -17.46 3.86 -11.14
CA GLU A 190 -18.65 3.21 -10.56
C GLU A 190 -18.62 3.30 -9.02
N LEU A 191 -17.48 2.99 -8.39
CA LEU A 191 -17.30 3.15 -6.95
C LEU A 191 -17.52 4.60 -6.49
N ARG A 192 -17.05 5.59 -7.25
CA ARG A 192 -17.25 7.02 -6.93
C ARG A 192 -18.73 7.41 -6.98
N GLU A 193 -19.45 6.96 -8.00
CA GLU A 193 -20.88 7.24 -8.14
C GLU A 193 -21.67 6.69 -6.95
N GLU A 194 -21.30 5.51 -6.44
CA GLU A 194 -21.91 4.92 -5.25
C GLU A 194 -21.61 5.74 -3.97
N PHE A 195 -20.43 6.36 -3.86
CA PHE A 195 -20.13 7.29 -2.76
C PHE A 195 -20.93 8.61 -2.85
N GLU A 196 -21.18 9.11 -4.07
CA GLU A 196 -21.90 10.37 -4.29
C GLU A 196 -23.39 10.29 -3.95
N ARG A 197 -23.97 9.09 -3.85
CA ARG A 197 -25.37 8.86 -3.44
C ARG A 197 -25.65 9.20 -1.97
N GLY A 198 -24.62 9.41 -1.14
CA GLY A 198 -24.73 10.08 0.17
C GLY A 198 -25.15 9.23 1.37
N ASP A 199 -25.84 8.10 1.19
CA ASP A 199 -26.13 7.16 2.28
C ASP A 199 -25.18 5.95 2.27
N LEU A 200 -24.07 6.07 3.00
CA LEU A 200 -23.08 4.99 3.16
C LEU A 200 -23.65 3.72 3.83
N ALA A 201 -24.63 3.87 4.74
CA ALA A 201 -25.18 2.74 5.48
C ALA A 201 -26.17 1.95 4.62
N GLY A 202 -27.04 2.66 3.89
CA GLY A 202 -27.97 2.07 2.92
C GLY A 202 -27.29 1.50 1.67
N ASN A 203 -26.10 2.02 1.30
CA ASN A 203 -25.41 1.64 0.07
C ASN A 203 -24.23 0.67 0.25
N LYS A 204 -24.06 0.12 1.47
CA LYS A 204 -22.88 -0.69 1.81
C LYS A 204 -22.69 -1.92 0.92
N VAL A 205 -23.77 -2.56 0.48
CA VAL A 205 -23.71 -3.74 -0.40
C VAL A 205 -23.13 -3.37 -1.75
N ARG A 206 -23.65 -2.33 -2.42
CA ARG A 206 -23.13 -1.84 -3.70
C ARG A 206 -21.69 -1.36 -3.57
N LEU A 207 -21.38 -0.58 -2.54
CA LEU A 207 -20.01 -0.14 -2.27
C LEU A 207 -19.04 -1.31 -2.11
N GLN A 208 -19.48 -2.41 -1.50
CA GLN A 208 -18.66 -3.62 -1.36
C GLN A 208 -18.49 -4.34 -2.70
N GLU A 209 -19.51 -4.37 -3.55
CA GLU A 209 -19.43 -4.92 -4.91
C GLU A 209 -18.43 -4.11 -5.76
N GLU A 210 -18.61 -2.80 -5.88
CA GLU A 210 -17.74 -1.93 -6.69
C GLU A 210 -16.28 -1.93 -6.19
N LEU A 211 -16.09 -1.93 -4.86
CA LEU A 211 -14.75 -2.05 -4.28
C LEU A 211 -14.13 -3.41 -4.60
N GLY A 212 -14.93 -4.47 -4.57
CA GLY A 212 -14.50 -5.82 -4.93
C GLY A 212 -14.06 -5.89 -6.40
N ASP A 213 -14.85 -5.32 -7.31
CA ASP A 213 -14.57 -5.32 -8.74
C ASP A 213 -13.33 -4.49 -9.08
N LEU A 214 -13.17 -3.31 -8.45
CA LEU A 214 -11.93 -2.53 -8.56
C LEU A 214 -10.70 -3.33 -8.12
N LEU A 215 -10.76 -4.00 -6.97
CA LEU A 215 -9.64 -4.82 -6.47
C LEU A 215 -9.38 -6.03 -7.36
N PHE A 216 -10.44 -6.64 -7.91
CA PHE A 216 -10.33 -7.77 -8.85
C PHE A 216 -9.64 -7.33 -10.15
N VAL A 217 -10.01 -6.18 -10.71
CA VAL A 217 -9.37 -5.63 -11.92
C VAL A 217 -7.93 -5.20 -11.64
N CYS A 218 -7.63 -4.64 -10.46
CA CYS A 218 -6.24 -4.36 -10.04
C CYS A 218 -5.38 -5.63 -10.01
N ALA A 219 -5.93 -6.75 -9.53
CA ALA A 219 -5.24 -8.03 -9.55
C ALA A 219 -4.99 -8.53 -10.98
N ASN A 220 -5.92 -8.27 -11.89
CA ASN A 220 -5.76 -8.60 -13.32
C ASN A 220 -4.68 -7.75 -13.98
N LEU A 221 -4.61 -6.47 -13.62
CA LEU A 221 -3.58 -5.55 -14.10
C LEU A 221 -2.19 -6.03 -13.67
N ALA A 222 -2.02 -6.41 -12.40
CA ALA A 222 -0.76 -6.97 -11.91
C ALA A 222 -0.35 -8.21 -12.70
N ARG A 223 -1.30 -9.12 -12.99
CA ARG A 223 -1.05 -10.30 -13.82
C ARG A 223 -0.59 -9.93 -15.25
N HIS A 224 -1.25 -8.99 -15.92
CA HIS A 224 -0.86 -8.56 -17.28
C HIS A 224 0.47 -7.80 -17.33
N ALA A 225 0.84 -7.17 -16.22
CA ALA A 225 2.12 -6.49 -16.08
C ALA A 225 3.25 -7.42 -15.60
N GLU A 226 2.96 -8.70 -15.36
CA GLU A 226 3.89 -9.68 -14.80
C GLU A 226 4.46 -9.25 -13.44
N ILE A 227 3.65 -8.54 -12.64
CA ILE A 227 4.00 -8.06 -11.31
C ILE A 227 3.37 -8.99 -10.26
N ASP A 228 4.17 -9.41 -9.27
CA ASP A 228 3.64 -10.08 -8.08
C ASP A 228 2.85 -9.09 -7.22
N LEU A 229 1.53 -9.27 -7.16
CA LEU A 229 0.62 -8.39 -6.44
C LEU A 229 0.92 -8.35 -4.93
N GLY A 230 1.35 -9.47 -4.34
CA GLY A 230 1.69 -9.54 -2.92
C GLY A 230 2.95 -8.73 -2.61
N ALA A 231 4.00 -8.89 -3.42
CA ALA A 231 5.23 -8.11 -3.31
C ALA A 231 4.96 -6.62 -3.55
N ALA A 232 4.12 -6.27 -4.52
CA ALA A 232 3.73 -4.87 -4.77
C ALA A 232 3.00 -4.25 -3.57
N LEU A 233 2.09 -5.00 -2.92
CA LEU A 233 1.40 -4.57 -1.71
C LEU A 233 2.34 -4.47 -0.50
N ARG A 234 3.24 -5.45 -0.30
CA ARG A 234 4.28 -5.38 0.75
C ARG A 234 5.14 -4.14 0.56
N GLY A 235 5.68 -3.93 -0.65
CA GLY A 235 6.46 -2.73 -0.97
C GLY A 235 5.69 -1.42 -0.76
N ALA A 236 4.37 -1.41 -0.91
CA ALA A 236 3.54 -0.24 -0.59
C ALA A 236 3.33 -0.03 0.92
N ASN A 237 3.38 -1.10 1.72
CA ASN A 237 3.24 -1.09 3.17
C ASN A 237 4.56 -0.75 3.89
N HIS A 238 5.72 -1.17 3.36
CA HIS A 238 7.03 -0.80 3.91
C HIS A 238 7.30 0.69 3.72
N ASN A 239 7.74 1.35 4.78
CA ASN A 239 7.73 2.81 4.93
C ASN A 239 9.02 3.50 4.39
N ASP A 240 9.90 2.77 3.71
CA ASP A 240 11.28 3.20 3.43
C ASP A 240 11.48 3.83 2.04
N GLY A 241 10.40 4.20 1.36
CA GLY A 241 10.45 4.94 0.10
C GLY A 241 9.31 5.95 -0.06
N PRO A 242 9.24 6.72 -1.17
CA PRO A 242 8.14 7.63 -1.45
C PRO A 242 6.87 6.86 -1.86
N GLY A 243 6.53 5.76 -1.17
CA GLY A 243 5.42 4.86 -1.43
C GLY A 243 4.05 5.44 -1.12
N CYS A 244 2.99 4.67 -1.41
CA CYS A 244 1.60 5.12 -1.30
C CYS A 244 1.22 5.49 0.14
N ALA A 245 1.68 4.74 1.15
CA ALA A 245 1.45 5.05 2.56
C ALA A 245 2.07 6.40 2.97
N GLY A 246 3.33 6.65 2.60
CA GLY A 246 4.00 7.93 2.80
C GLY A 246 3.29 9.09 2.09
N ARG A 247 2.80 8.86 0.85
CA ARG A 247 2.02 9.86 0.10
C ARG A 247 0.62 10.10 0.68
N LEU A 248 -0.05 9.09 1.25
CA LEU A 248 -1.34 9.22 1.94
C LEU A 248 -1.21 10.02 3.24
N VAL A 249 -0.16 9.75 4.02
CA VAL A 249 0.20 10.53 5.21
C VAL A 249 0.54 11.98 4.81
N ALA A 250 1.35 12.17 3.77
CA ALA A 250 1.69 13.51 3.26
C ALA A 250 0.48 14.27 2.69
N ALA A 251 -0.45 13.59 2.01
CA ALA A 251 -1.68 14.18 1.47
C ALA A 251 -2.62 14.65 2.58
N ARG A 252 -2.69 13.93 3.71
CA ARG A 252 -3.46 14.33 4.90
C ARG A 252 -2.76 15.45 5.68
N GLN A 253 -1.43 15.56 5.61
CA GLN A 253 -0.63 16.66 6.17
C GLN A 253 -0.49 17.88 5.23
N GLY A 254 -1.54 18.21 4.46
CA GLY A 254 -1.61 19.39 3.59
C GLY A 254 -1.51 20.78 4.27
N GLY A 255 -0.93 20.89 5.46
CA GLY A 255 -0.64 22.15 6.16
C GLY A 255 0.44 23.02 5.50
N GLY A 256 1.22 22.48 4.56
CA GLY A 256 2.28 23.23 3.86
C GLY A 256 1.80 24.25 2.82
N LYS A 257 0.57 24.12 2.30
CA LYS A 257 0.00 25.08 1.34
C LYS A 257 -0.54 26.35 2.01
N GLY A 258 -1.07 26.23 3.23
CA GLY A 258 -1.59 27.36 4.00
C GLY A 258 -0.51 28.35 4.42
N VAL A 259 0.63 27.84 4.91
CA VAL A 259 1.78 28.68 5.34
C VAL A 259 2.38 29.45 4.16
N LYS A 260 2.59 28.79 3.00
CA LYS A 260 3.11 29.45 1.79
C LYS A 260 2.16 30.52 1.26
N THR A 261 0.85 30.25 1.30
CA THR A 261 -0.18 31.20 0.85
C THR A 261 -0.27 32.42 1.77
N LEU A 262 -0.27 32.20 3.09
CA LEU A 262 -0.28 33.29 4.07
C LEU A 262 0.99 34.14 3.99
N ALA A 263 2.16 33.51 3.86
CA ALA A 263 3.43 34.22 3.68
C ALA A 263 3.42 35.09 2.41
N LEU A 264 2.88 34.56 1.30
CA LEU A 264 2.72 35.31 0.07
C LEU A 264 1.80 36.53 0.27
N PHE A 265 0.64 36.37 0.92
CA PHE A 265 -0.26 37.50 1.22
C PHE A 265 0.40 38.58 2.10
N LEU A 266 1.20 38.18 3.11
CA LEU A 266 1.91 39.12 3.98
C LEU A 266 3.01 39.88 3.22
N LEU A 267 3.76 39.21 2.34
CA LEU A 267 4.77 39.85 1.50
C LEU A 267 4.13 40.83 0.51
N THR A 268 3.00 40.45 -0.11
CA THR A 268 2.23 41.32 -0.98
C THR A 268 1.74 42.57 -0.23
N ALA A 269 1.22 42.40 0.99
CA ALA A 269 0.74 43.52 1.82
C ALA A 269 1.86 44.48 2.22
N LEU A 270 3.02 43.94 2.60
CA LEU A 270 4.18 44.76 2.94
C LEU A 270 4.68 45.57 1.73
N ALA A 271 4.74 44.96 0.54
CA ALA A 271 5.17 45.63 -0.68
C ALA A 271 4.23 46.80 -1.06
N GLU A 272 2.91 46.65 -0.87
CA GLU A 272 1.96 47.75 -1.08
C GLU A 272 2.16 48.87 -0.05
N ILE A 273 2.25 48.52 1.24
CA ILE A 273 2.41 49.51 2.33
C ILE A 273 3.68 50.34 2.13
N VAL A 274 4.82 49.70 1.83
CA VAL A 274 6.08 50.40 1.55
C VAL A 274 5.95 51.29 0.31
N GLY A 275 5.32 50.78 -0.75
CA GLY A 275 5.09 51.53 -1.99
C GLY A 275 4.28 52.80 -1.80
N CYS A 276 3.31 52.78 -0.89
CA CYS A 276 2.46 53.94 -0.56
C CYS A 276 3.05 54.85 0.53
N TYR A 277 3.81 54.28 1.47
CA TYR A 277 4.39 55.02 2.60
C TYR A 277 5.55 55.93 2.17
N LEU A 278 6.41 55.47 1.25
CA LEU A 278 7.59 56.23 0.81
C LEU A 278 7.24 57.56 0.11
N PRO A 279 6.24 57.63 -0.79
CA PRO A 279 5.73 58.90 -1.32
C PRO A 279 5.08 59.78 -0.26
N TRP A 280 4.37 59.19 0.71
CA TRP A 280 3.80 59.93 1.82
C TRP A 280 4.90 60.59 2.68
N LEU A 281 6.00 59.89 2.94
CA LEU A 281 7.16 60.41 3.68
C LEU A 281 7.79 61.62 2.97
N TRP A 282 7.91 61.55 1.64
CA TRP A 282 8.36 62.67 0.81
C TRP A 282 7.43 63.87 0.93
N LEU A 283 6.13 63.68 0.70
CA LEU A 283 5.15 64.77 0.64
C LEU A 283 4.81 65.40 2.00
N ARG A 284 4.82 64.60 3.08
CA ARG A 284 4.30 65.03 4.40
C ARG A 284 5.39 65.26 5.44
N LYS A 285 6.55 64.61 5.32
CA LYS A 285 7.65 64.72 6.29
C LYS A 285 8.94 65.31 5.69
N GLY A 286 8.89 65.85 4.47
CA GLY A 286 10.02 66.52 3.83
C GLY A 286 11.16 65.57 3.44
N GLY A 287 10.83 64.29 3.17
CA GLY A 287 11.80 63.30 2.70
C GLY A 287 12.44 63.67 1.36
N SER A 288 13.42 62.90 0.91
CA SER A 288 14.05 63.11 -0.39
C SER A 288 13.17 62.60 -1.54
N ILE A 289 13.19 63.26 -2.70
CA ILE A 289 12.49 62.79 -3.91
C ILE A 289 13.00 61.42 -4.38
N TRP A 290 14.24 61.05 -4.02
CA TRP A 290 14.83 59.75 -4.32
C TRP A 290 14.07 58.58 -3.70
N LEU A 291 13.20 58.82 -2.72
CA LEU A 291 12.31 57.80 -2.14
C LEU A 291 11.25 57.30 -3.14
N LEU A 292 10.99 58.02 -4.24
CA LEU A 292 10.04 57.60 -5.27
C LEU A 292 10.54 56.40 -6.09
N LEU A 293 11.86 56.21 -6.23
CA LEU A 293 12.43 55.05 -6.93
C LEU A 293 12.17 53.73 -6.20
N PRO A 294 12.52 53.56 -4.91
CA PRO A 294 12.15 52.36 -4.16
C PRO A 294 10.63 52.21 -3.98
N ALA A 295 9.86 53.31 -3.94
CA ALA A 295 8.39 53.25 -3.94
C ALA A 295 7.85 52.57 -5.20
N ALA A 296 8.31 53.02 -6.38
CA ALA A 296 7.91 52.43 -7.67
C ALA A 296 8.32 50.96 -7.78
N ALA A 297 9.53 50.60 -7.32
CA ALA A 297 9.99 49.22 -7.28
C ALA A 297 9.12 48.34 -6.36
N SER A 298 8.71 48.87 -5.21
CA SER A 298 7.83 48.17 -4.26
C SER A 298 6.42 47.93 -4.85
N LEU A 299 5.85 48.91 -5.55
CA LEU A 299 4.56 48.75 -6.23
C LEU A 299 4.63 47.77 -7.42
N ALA A 300 5.74 47.75 -8.15
CA ALA A 300 5.97 46.75 -9.19
C ALA A 300 6.09 45.34 -8.61
N LEU A 301 6.78 45.19 -7.47
CA LEU A 301 6.86 43.92 -6.73
C LEU A 301 5.47 43.47 -6.25
N PHE A 302 4.65 44.39 -5.71
CA PHE A 302 3.27 44.11 -5.32
C PHE A 302 2.44 43.56 -6.49
N ALA A 303 2.48 44.22 -7.65
CA ALA A 303 1.75 43.78 -8.83
C ALA A 303 2.21 42.39 -9.31
N TRP A 304 3.52 42.11 -9.26
CA TRP A 304 4.07 40.80 -9.61
C TRP A 304 3.66 39.73 -8.59
N LEU A 305 3.76 39.99 -7.29
CA LEU A 305 3.38 39.04 -6.23
C LEU A 305 1.89 38.65 -6.31
N LEU A 306 1.01 39.58 -6.70
CA LEU A 306 -0.41 39.28 -6.95
C LEU A 306 -0.62 38.21 -8.03
N THR A 307 0.25 38.14 -9.04
CA THR A 307 0.16 37.14 -10.12
C THR A 307 0.51 35.72 -9.65
N LEU A 308 1.18 35.58 -8.51
CA LEU A 308 1.60 34.28 -7.97
C LEU A 308 0.53 33.60 -7.12
N HIS A 309 -0.62 34.26 -6.87
CA HIS A 309 -1.72 33.66 -6.11
C HIS A 309 -2.53 32.66 -6.97
N PRO A 310 -2.78 31.44 -6.48
CA PRO A 310 -3.33 30.34 -7.27
C PRO A 310 -4.85 30.37 -7.51
N THR A 311 -5.57 31.43 -7.07
CA THR A 311 -7.04 31.51 -7.14
C THR A 311 -7.50 32.63 -8.08
N ALA A 312 -8.77 32.57 -8.50
CA ALA A 312 -9.38 33.60 -9.36
C ALA A 312 -9.12 35.02 -8.81
N SER A 313 -8.73 35.94 -9.70
CA SER A 313 -8.23 37.28 -9.34
C SER A 313 -9.13 38.02 -8.35
N GLY A 314 -10.46 38.02 -8.55
CA GLY A 314 -11.41 38.66 -7.64
C GLY A 314 -11.41 38.11 -6.21
N ARG A 315 -11.15 36.81 -6.03
CA ARG A 315 -11.05 36.19 -4.68
C ARG A 315 -9.73 36.52 -4.01
N VAL A 316 -8.65 36.63 -4.78
CA VAL A 316 -7.34 37.07 -4.27
C VAL A 316 -7.47 38.47 -3.71
N TYR A 317 -8.08 39.41 -4.44
CA TYR A 317 -8.29 40.78 -3.95
C TYR A 317 -9.16 40.84 -2.69
N ALA A 318 -10.24 40.06 -2.63
CA ALA A 318 -11.11 40.03 -1.45
C ALA A 318 -10.40 39.44 -0.21
N ALA A 319 -9.61 38.39 -0.39
CA ALA A 319 -8.83 37.79 0.70
C ALA A 319 -7.65 38.69 1.13
N TYR A 320 -6.99 39.31 0.16
CA TYR A 320 -5.88 40.24 0.36
C TYR A 320 -6.26 41.41 1.28
N GLY A 321 -7.46 42.00 1.08
CA GLY A 321 -7.93 43.12 1.91
C GLY A 321 -7.98 42.80 3.41
N GLY A 322 -8.29 41.55 3.79
CA GLY A 322 -8.26 41.12 5.18
C GLY A 322 -6.86 41.10 5.79
N VAL A 323 -5.89 40.58 5.04
CA VAL A 323 -4.47 40.55 5.47
C VAL A 323 -3.88 41.95 5.51
N TYR A 324 -4.17 42.78 4.50
CA TYR A 324 -3.69 44.15 4.40
C TYR A 324 -4.05 44.99 5.63
N ILE A 325 -5.29 44.90 6.11
CA ILE A 325 -5.74 45.64 7.31
C ILE A 325 -4.92 45.24 8.54
N GLY A 326 -4.68 43.94 8.74
CA GLY A 326 -3.83 43.45 9.83
C GLY A 326 -2.39 43.95 9.72
N THR A 327 -1.79 43.85 8.53
CA THR A 327 -0.42 44.32 8.27
C THR A 327 -0.29 45.83 8.42
N ALA A 328 -1.29 46.61 7.99
CA ALA A 328 -1.30 48.07 8.12
C ALA A 328 -1.37 48.52 9.59
N LEU A 329 -2.15 47.85 10.43
CA LEU A 329 -2.19 48.14 11.88
C LEU A 329 -0.90 47.74 12.59
N PHE A 330 -0.27 46.65 12.16
CA PHE A 330 1.05 46.27 12.64
C PHE A 330 2.12 47.29 12.23
N TRP A 331 2.06 47.81 11.00
CA TRP A 331 2.92 48.89 10.51
C TRP A 331 2.72 50.19 11.30
N LEU A 332 1.46 50.57 11.57
CA LEU A 332 1.10 51.74 12.38
C LEU A 332 1.75 51.68 13.78
N TRP A 333 1.78 50.48 14.37
CA TRP A 333 2.42 50.25 15.65
C TRP A 333 3.95 50.28 15.56
N LEU A 334 4.52 49.57 14.59
CA LEU A 334 5.96 49.35 14.50
C LEU A 334 6.73 50.57 13.98
N VAL A 335 6.19 51.25 12.96
CA VAL A 335 6.87 52.34 12.23
C VAL A 335 6.44 53.71 12.74
N ASP A 336 5.14 53.90 12.94
CA ASP A 336 4.61 55.19 13.41
C ASP A 336 4.51 55.27 14.94
N GLY A 337 4.75 54.16 15.67
CA GLY A 337 4.78 54.11 17.13
C GLY A 337 3.40 54.23 17.81
N ILE A 338 2.32 54.19 17.03
CA ILE A 338 0.95 54.38 17.52
C ILE A 338 0.35 53.02 17.85
N ARG A 339 -0.01 52.82 19.13
CA ARG A 339 -0.62 51.56 19.57
C ARG A 339 -2.05 51.44 19.02
N PRO A 340 -2.41 50.31 18.36
CA PRO A 340 -3.77 50.08 17.90
C PRO A 340 -4.76 50.10 19.05
N SER A 341 -5.92 50.71 18.84
CA SER A 341 -7.01 50.71 19.80
C SER A 341 -7.71 49.35 19.84
N ARG A 342 -8.55 49.13 20.86
CA ARG A 342 -9.38 47.92 20.96
C ARG A 342 -10.33 47.78 19.76
N TRP A 343 -10.80 48.89 19.20
CA TRP A 343 -11.69 48.89 18.04
C TRP A 343 -10.95 48.53 16.75
N ASP A 344 -9.69 48.95 16.61
CA ASP A 344 -8.83 48.56 15.47
C ASP A 344 -8.59 47.05 15.45
N LEU A 345 -8.33 46.46 16.63
CA LEU A 345 -8.13 45.02 16.78
C LEU A 345 -9.42 44.22 16.48
N ILE A 346 -10.59 44.71 16.91
CA ILE A 346 -11.89 44.09 16.59
C ILE A 346 -12.15 44.17 15.09
N GLY A 347 -11.91 45.32 14.46
CA GLY A 347 -12.06 45.49 13.01
C GLY A 347 -11.14 44.54 12.22
N ALA A 348 -9.87 44.44 12.61
CA ALA A 348 -8.92 43.50 11.99
C ALA A 348 -9.36 42.04 12.13
N ALA A 349 -9.84 41.65 13.31
CA ALA A 349 -10.34 40.28 13.54
C ALA A 349 -11.55 39.95 12.65
N LEU A 350 -12.49 40.90 12.47
CA LEU A 350 -13.65 40.73 11.59
C LEU A 350 -13.23 40.58 10.12
N CYS A 351 -12.27 41.39 9.66
CA CYS A 351 -11.76 41.33 8.29
C CYS A 351 -11.01 40.02 8.00
N LEU A 352 -10.21 39.53 8.96
CA LEU A 352 -9.52 38.24 8.86
C LEU A 352 -10.50 37.06 8.89
N ALA A 353 -11.57 37.14 9.68
CA ALA A 353 -12.64 36.15 9.68
C ALA A 353 -13.38 36.12 8.34
N GLY A 354 -13.72 37.29 7.77
CA GLY A 354 -14.33 37.39 6.45
C GLY A 354 -13.44 36.80 5.34
N MET A 355 -12.14 37.10 5.38
CA MET A 355 -11.14 36.48 4.50
C MET A 355 -11.15 34.95 4.64
N ALA A 356 -11.14 34.43 5.87
CA ALA A 356 -11.13 32.98 6.12
C ALA A 356 -12.37 32.30 5.53
N VAL A 357 -13.55 32.92 5.64
CA VAL A 357 -14.79 32.42 5.02
C VAL A 357 -14.68 32.37 3.50
N ILE A 358 -14.14 33.41 2.87
CA ILE A 358 -13.97 33.48 1.40
C ILE A 358 -12.95 32.45 0.89
N MET A 359 -11.87 32.24 1.64
CA MET A 359 -10.77 31.36 1.25
C MET A 359 -11.07 29.88 1.51
N PHE A 360 -11.67 29.57 2.66
CA PHE A 360 -11.84 28.21 3.18
C PHE A 360 -13.30 27.72 3.21
N GLY A 361 -14.26 28.54 2.80
CA GLY A 361 -15.66 28.13 2.70
C GLY A 361 -15.84 26.95 1.73
N PRO A 362 -16.66 25.94 2.08
CA PRO A 362 -16.93 24.80 1.22
C PRO A 362 -17.56 25.27 -0.10
N ARG A 363 -17.11 24.68 -1.21
CA ARG A 363 -17.59 25.05 -2.55
C ARG A 363 -18.43 23.92 -3.11
N THR A 364 -19.62 24.23 -3.58
CA THR A 364 -20.33 23.36 -4.52
C THR A 364 -19.61 23.41 -5.87
N PRO A 365 -19.39 22.28 -6.56
CA PRO A 365 -18.89 22.31 -7.92
C PRO A 365 -19.88 23.09 -8.79
N SER A 366 -19.39 24.07 -9.55
CA SER A 366 -20.19 24.71 -10.58
C SER A 366 -20.41 23.73 -11.72
N VAL A 367 -21.68 23.54 -12.10
CA VAL A 367 -22.16 22.83 -13.30
C VAL A 367 -21.43 23.29 -14.56
#